data_AF-A0A423X3P0-F1
#
_entry.id   AF-A0A423X3P0-F1
#
_cell.length_a   1.000
_cell.length_b   1.000
_cell.length_c   1.000
_cell.angle_alpha   90.00
_cell.angle_beta   90.00
_cell.angle_gamma   90.00
#
_symmetry.space_group_name_H-M   'P 1'
#
loop_
_entity.id
_entity.type
_entity.pdbx_description
1 polymer ?
#
loop_
_entity_poly.entity_id
_entity_poly.type
_entity_poly.pdbx_seq_one_letter_code
_entity_poly.pdbx_strand_id
1 'polypeptide(L)'
;MYHIPGRRMVATRTGNQPFTQVTLSTMSPSQKLIESMSRSADEQKAAWAEDFKGAGWKTSQLSNGMLDSADFFYVSESAQVRMDQWHKGRLVLLGDARYCPSPNSGLGSTASLVGCYVMAGHLDEHGDDVDAALGAYETEMRPFVTEGAEVGTQNSEVVLLRHAE
;
A
#
# COMPACT_ATOMS: atom_id res chain seq x y z
N MET A 1 -5.95 -14.54 -9.27
CA MET A 1 -5.66 -13.18 -9.78
C MET A 1 -6.07 -13.13 -11.24
N TYR A 2 -6.68 -12.03 -11.68
CA TYR A 2 -7.17 -11.83 -13.04
C TYR A 2 -6.69 -10.45 -13.52
N HIS A 3 -5.90 -10.43 -14.60
CA HIS A 3 -5.40 -9.19 -15.21
C HIS A 3 -6.40 -8.71 -16.27
N ILE A 4 -6.64 -7.40 -16.30
CA ILE A 4 -7.58 -6.73 -17.18
C ILE A 4 -6.81 -5.69 -18.00
N PRO A 5 -7.08 -5.56 -19.31
CA PRO A 5 -6.50 -4.50 -20.13
C PRO A 5 -6.71 -3.10 -19.54
N GLY A 6 -5.76 -2.20 -19.81
CA GLY A 6 -5.76 -0.85 -19.23
C GLY A 6 -5.24 -0.79 -17.79
N ARG A 7 -4.28 -1.67 -17.45
CA ARG A 7 -3.56 -1.68 -16.16
C ARG A 7 -4.47 -1.88 -14.94
N ARG A 8 -5.47 -2.74 -15.09
CA ARG A 8 -6.42 -3.12 -14.04
C ARG A 8 -6.20 -4.56 -13.61
N MET A 9 -6.53 -4.85 -12.36
CA MET A 9 -6.43 -6.21 -11.82
C MET A 9 -7.52 -6.45 -10.80
N VAL A 10 -7.98 -7.70 -10.76
CA VAL A 10 -8.75 -8.23 -9.63
C VAL A 10 -8.02 -9.40 -8.99
N ALA A 11 -7.88 -9.37 -7.68
CA ALA A 11 -7.44 -10.51 -6.89
C ALA A 11 -8.52 -10.91 -5.89
N THR A 12 -8.66 -12.21 -5.64
CA THR A 12 -9.53 -12.75 -4.60
C THR A 12 -8.70 -13.58 -3.65
N ARG A 13 -8.92 -13.40 -2.36
CA ARG A 13 -8.35 -14.25 -1.31
C ARG A 13 -9.51 -14.94 -0.59
N THR A 14 -9.53 -16.25 -0.71
CA THR A 14 -10.46 -17.11 0.02
C THR A 14 -9.63 -17.83 1.08
N GLY A 15 -9.93 -17.59 2.35
CA GLY A 15 -9.34 -18.30 3.49
C GLY A 15 -10.39 -19.16 4.18
N ASN A 16 -10.13 -19.61 5.41
CA ASN A 16 -11.11 -20.27 6.27
C ASN A 16 -12.12 -19.28 6.88
N GLN A 17 -12.59 -18.32 6.09
CA GLN A 17 -13.50 -17.25 6.47
C GLN A 17 -14.81 -17.41 5.69
N PRO A 18 -15.96 -17.00 6.25
CA PRO A 18 -17.25 -17.11 5.56
C PRO A 18 -17.44 -16.11 4.42
N PHE A 19 -16.45 -15.25 4.16
CA PHE A 19 -16.47 -14.23 3.10
C PHE A 19 -15.23 -14.33 2.20
N THR A 20 -15.36 -13.86 0.96
CA THR A 20 -14.25 -13.71 0.03
C THR A 20 -13.71 -12.28 0.11
N GLN A 21 -12.42 -12.14 0.33
CA GLN A 21 -11.76 -10.84 0.21
C GLN A 21 -11.47 -10.57 -1.26
N VAL A 22 -11.76 -9.34 -1.70
CA VAL A 22 -11.56 -8.89 -3.07
C VAL A 22 -10.69 -7.66 -3.06
N THR A 23 -9.68 -7.64 -3.92
CA THR A 23 -8.85 -6.47 -4.18
C THR A 23 -9.05 -6.07 -5.63
N LEU A 24 -9.50 -4.84 -5.83
CA LEU A 24 -9.53 -4.17 -7.13
C LEU A 24 -8.34 -3.19 -7.16
N SER A 25 -7.63 -3.12 -8.28
CA SER A 25 -6.47 -2.22 -8.40
C SER A 25 -6.35 -1.70 -9.83
N THR A 26 -5.96 -0.44 -9.97
CA THR A 26 -5.71 0.22 -11.26
C THR A 26 -4.49 1.16 -11.15
N MET A 27 -3.64 1.17 -12.18
CA MET A 27 -2.58 2.18 -12.36
C MET A 27 -2.99 3.28 -13.34
N SER A 28 -4.25 3.29 -13.78
CA SER A 28 -4.80 4.29 -14.69
C SER A 28 -6.22 4.62 -14.25
N PRO A 29 -6.39 5.18 -13.03
CA PRO A 29 -7.70 5.49 -12.50
C PRO A 29 -8.40 6.53 -13.38
N SER A 30 -9.70 6.33 -13.62
CA SER A 30 -10.52 7.37 -14.24
C SER A 30 -10.62 8.60 -13.35
N GLN A 31 -10.87 9.76 -13.95
CA GLN A 31 -11.09 11.02 -13.20
C GLN A 31 -12.16 10.86 -12.12
N LYS A 32 -13.24 10.13 -12.44
CA LYS A 32 -14.31 9.82 -11.50
C LYS A 32 -13.82 9.02 -10.28
N LEU A 33 -12.95 8.04 -10.50
CA LEU A 33 -12.37 7.24 -9.42
C LEU A 33 -11.48 8.10 -8.52
N ILE A 34 -10.67 9.00 -9.09
CA ILE A 34 -9.86 9.97 -8.35
C ILE A 34 -10.74 10.88 -7.49
N GLU A 35 -11.77 11.48 -8.07
CA GLU A 35 -12.68 12.39 -7.36
C GLU A 35 -13.43 11.69 -6.23
N SER A 36 -13.76 10.40 -6.41
CA SER A 36 -14.46 9.60 -5.40
C SER A 36 -13.66 9.41 -4.10
N MET A 37 -12.33 9.54 -4.12
CA MET A 37 -11.47 9.35 -2.93
C MET A 37 -11.83 10.28 -1.76
N SER A 38 -12.42 11.44 -2.06
CA SER A 38 -12.86 12.44 -1.07
C SER A 38 -14.35 12.32 -0.70
N ARG A 39 -15.03 11.29 -1.22
CA ARG A 39 -16.49 11.07 -1.12
C ARG A 39 -16.83 9.96 -0.15
N SER A 40 -18.12 9.72 0.05
CA SER A 40 -18.61 8.64 0.90
C SER A 40 -18.18 7.25 0.39
N ALA A 41 -18.18 6.26 1.27
CA ALA A 41 -17.87 4.88 0.89
C ALA A 41 -18.78 4.35 -0.23
N ASP A 42 -20.06 4.73 -0.22
CA ASP A 42 -21.02 4.30 -1.26
C ASP A 42 -20.70 4.93 -2.62
N GLU A 43 -20.30 6.20 -2.65
CA GLU A 43 -19.85 6.88 -3.88
C GLU A 43 -18.53 6.27 -4.40
N GLN A 44 -17.61 5.90 -3.51
CA GLN A 44 -16.38 5.18 -3.87
C GLN A 44 -16.69 3.81 -4.46
N LYS A 45 -17.53 3.00 -3.80
CA LYS A 45 -17.97 1.69 -4.30
C LYS A 45 -18.61 1.81 -5.69
N ALA A 46 -19.48 2.81 -5.89
CA ALA A 46 -20.12 3.06 -7.18
C ALA A 46 -19.09 3.40 -8.27
N ALA A 47 -18.12 4.26 -7.97
CA ALA A 47 -17.05 4.61 -8.91
C ALA A 47 -16.20 3.39 -9.30
N TRP A 48 -15.80 2.56 -8.33
CA TRP A 48 -15.07 1.32 -8.60
C TRP A 48 -15.89 0.29 -9.39
N ALA A 49 -17.18 0.15 -9.09
CA ALA A 49 -18.07 -0.76 -9.82
C ALA A 49 -18.22 -0.35 -11.29
N GLU A 50 -18.27 0.97 -11.56
CA GLU A 50 -18.31 1.52 -12.91
C GLU A 50 -16.99 1.33 -13.67
N ASP A 51 -15.86 1.62 -13.03
CA ASP A 51 -14.52 1.50 -13.63
C ASP A 51 -14.20 0.05 -14.04
N PHE A 52 -14.74 -0.93 -13.31
CA PHE A 52 -14.60 -2.37 -13.59
C PHE A 52 -15.78 -2.97 -14.37
N LYS A 53 -16.73 -2.16 -14.82
CA LYS A 53 -17.89 -2.65 -15.58
C LYS A 53 -17.46 -3.29 -16.89
N GLY A 54 -17.94 -4.51 -17.14
CA GLY A 54 -17.64 -5.24 -18.37
C GLY A 54 -16.18 -5.71 -18.49
N ALA A 55 -15.40 -5.66 -17.42
CA ALA A 55 -14.00 -6.06 -17.42
C ALA A 55 -13.77 -7.58 -17.51
N GLY A 56 -14.83 -8.39 -17.63
CA GLY A 56 -14.76 -9.84 -17.82
C GLY A 56 -14.65 -10.64 -16.52
N TRP A 57 -14.45 -11.96 -16.66
CA TRP A 57 -14.41 -12.92 -15.54
C TRP A 57 -15.60 -12.74 -14.58
N LYS A 58 -15.35 -12.62 -13.26
CA LYS A 58 -16.35 -12.46 -12.20
C LYS A 58 -16.50 -11.00 -11.75
N THR A 59 -15.95 -10.04 -12.47
CA THR A 59 -15.93 -8.61 -12.07
C THR A 59 -17.32 -8.10 -11.72
N SER A 60 -18.35 -8.38 -12.54
CA SER A 60 -19.74 -8.00 -12.22
C SER A 60 -20.26 -8.63 -10.93
N GLN A 61 -19.99 -9.91 -10.69
CA GLN A 61 -20.39 -10.58 -9.44
C GLN A 61 -19.71 -9.96 -8.23
N LEU A 62 -18.41 -9.67 -8.33
CA LEU A 62 -17.60 -9.11 -7.26
C LEU A 62 -17.99 -7.65 -6.96
N SER A 63 -18.23 -6.84 -8.00
CA SER A 63 -18.70 -5.45 -7.85
C SER A 63 -20.09 -5.38 -7.24
N ASN A 64 -21.00 -6.29 -7.60
CA ASN A 64 -22.31 -6.37 -6.95
C ASN A 64 -22.17 -6.75 -5.47
N GLY A 65 -21.34 -7.75 -5.14
CA GLY A 65 -21.06 -8.11 -3.75
C GLY A 65 -20.49 -6.93 -2.94
N MET A 66 -19.62 -6.12 -3.55
CA MET A 66 -19.08 -4.90 -2.95
C MET A 66 -20.16 -3.84 -2.66
N LEU A 67 -21.09 -3.64 -3.60
CA LEU A 67 -22.19 -2.69 -3.44
C LEU A 67 -23.20 -3.16 -2.38
N ASP A 68 -23.54 -4.45 -2.39
CA ASP A 68 -24.69 -4.98 -1.64
C ASP A 68 -24.35 -5.47 -0.23
N SER A 69 -23.12 -5.96 -0.01
CA SER A 69 -22.80 -6.79 1.17
C SER A 69 -21.44 -6.54 1.82
N ALA A 70 -20.63 -5.61 1.28
CA ALA A 70 -19.34 -5.32 1.88
C ALA A 70 -19.49 -4.38 3.09
N ASP A 71 -19.54 -4.99 4.27
CA ASP A 71 -19.47 -4.30 5.57
C ASP A 71 -18.09 -3.65 5.81
N PHE A 72 -17.04 -4.22 5.21
CA PHE A 72 -15.67 -3.73 5.28
C PHE A 72 -15.19 -3.33 3.89
N PHE A 73 -15.04 -2.03 3.68
CA PHE A 73 -14.57 -1.43 2.44
C PHE A 73 -13.60 -0.30 2.75
N TYR A 74 -12.48 -0.27 2.04
CA TYR A 74 -11.55 0.85 2.06
C TYR A 74 -10.92 1.01 0.68
N VAL A 75 -10.51 2.24 0.38
CA VAL A 75 -9.73 2.59 -0.80
C VAL A 75 -8.58 3.47 -0.34
N SER A 76 -7.40 3.22 -0.90
CA SER A 76 -6.22 4.03 -0.66
C SER A 76 -5.42 4.16 -1.95
N GLU A 77 -4.73 5.27 -2.10
CA GLU A 77 -3.70 5.40 -3.12
C GLU A 77 -2.49 4.53 -2.73
N SER A 78 -1.93 3.82 -3.71
CA SER A 78 -0.67 3.11 -3.53
C SER A 78 0.48 4.08 -3.78
N ALA A 79 1.05 4.60 -2.70
CA ALA A 79 2.18 5.53 -2.75
C ALA A 79 3.41 4.98 -1.98
N GLN A 80 4.55 5.63 -2.18
CA GLN A 80 5.78 5.41 -1.41
C GLN A 80 6.20 6.70 -0.73
N VAL A 81 6.69 6.62 0.50
CA VAL A 81 7.25 7.78 1.22
C VAL A 81 8.78 7.76 1.06
N ARG A 82 9.32 8.78 0.41
CA ARG A 82 10.77 8.98 0.21
C ARG A 82 11.16 10.32 0.83
N MET A 83 12.05 10.28 1.80
CA MET A 83 12.57 11.47 2.48
C MET A 83 14.09 11.39 2.57
N ASP A 84 14.75 12.53 2.49
CA ASP A 84 16.20 12.61 2.63
C ASP A 84 16.62 12.50 4.10
N GLN A 85 15.87 13.13 5.02
CA GLN A 85 16.12 13.12 6.46
C GLN A 85 14.99 12.41 7.21
N TRP A 86 15.30 11.60 8.22
CA TRP A 86 14.33 10.76 8.93
C TRP A 86 13.86 11.37 10.25
N HIS A 87 14.59 12.37 10.74
CA HIS A 87 14.32 13.04 11.98
C HIS A 87 14.60 14.54 11.88
N LYS A 88 14.03 15.30 12.81
CA LYS A 88 14.33 16.73 13.00
C LYS A 88 14.34 17.04 14.49
N GLY A 89 15.53 17.29 15.03
CA GLY A 89 15.74 17.30 16.48
C GLY A 89 15.25 15.98 17.08
N ARG A 90 14.41 16.07 18.11
CA ARG A 90 13.88 14.90 18.85
C ARG A 90 12.60 14.31 18.25
N LEU A 91 12.19 14.74 17.06
CA LEU A 91 11.04 14.18 16.35
C LEU A 91 11.53 13.23 15.26
N VAL A 92 11.03 12.00 15.28
CA VAL A 92 11.33 10.96 14.29
C VAL A 92 10.04 10.33 13.77
N LEU A 93 10.04 9.98 12.49
CA LEU A 93 8.96 9.23 11.86
C LEU A 93 9.34 7.74 11.76
N LEU A 94 8.38 6.86 12.04
CA LEU A 94 8.56 5.40 11.98
C LEU A 94 7.44 4.75 11.15
N GLY A 95 7.67 3.53 10.68
CA GLY A 95 6.72 2.76 9.88
C GLY A 95 6.36 3.44 8.56
N ASP A 96 5.12 3.26 8.12
CA ASP A 96 4.63 3.82 6.85
C ASP A 96 4.66 5.36 6.81
N ALA A 97 4.60 6.03 7.97
CA ALA A 97 4.75 7.49 8.04
C ALA A 97 6.15 7.95 7.59
N ARG A 98 7.15 7.06 7.65
CA ARG A 98 8.50 7.33 7.17
C ARG A 98 8.81 6.61 5.86
N TYR A 99 8.63 5.30 5.81
CA TYR A 99 9.20 4.48 4.74
C TYR A 99 8.18 3.47 4.19
N CYS A 100 6.94 3.93 3.95
CA CYS A 100 5.96 3.11 3.25
C CYS A 100 6.56 2.59 1.93
N PRO A 101 6.79 1.27 1.79
CA PRO A 101 7.43 0.68 0.61
C PRO A 101 6.42 0.39 -0.52
N SER A 102 5.20 0.92 -0.43
CA SER A 102 3.98 0.53 -1.15
C SER A 102 3.42 -0.84 -0.72
N PRO A 103 2.09 -1.04 -0.75
CA PRO A 103 1.46 -2.34 -0.49
C PRO A 103 2.03 -3.49 -1.33
N ASN A 104 2.51 -3.20 -2.54
CA ASN A 104 3.01 -4.21 -3.48
C ASN A 104 4.37 -4.80 -3.08
N SER A 105 5.09 -4.17 -2.14
CA SER A 105 6.29 -4.78 -1.55
C SER A 105 5.94 -5.89 -0.55
N GLY A 106 4.79 -5.82 0.12
CA GLY A 106 4.44 -6.66 1.27
C GLY A 106 5.27 -6.39 2.53
N LEU A 107 6.10 -5.35 2.56
CA LEU A 107 7.09 -5.12 3.61
C LEU A 107 6.68 -4.09 4.68
N GLY A 108 5.54 -3.39 4.54
CA GLY A 108 5.18 -2.30 5.45
C GLY A 108 5.15 -2.70 6.94
N SER A 109 4.52 -3.83 7.29
CA SER A 109 4.49 -4.31 8.68
C SER A 109 5.87 -4.77 9.16
N THR A 110 6.62 -5.49 8.32
CA THR A 110 7.99 -5.92 8.65
C THR A 110 8.88 -4.72 8.90
N ALA A 111 8.84 -3.72 8.01
CA ALA A 111 9.63 -2.50 8.13
C ALA A 111 9.27 -1.70 9.37
N SER A 112 7.99 -1.65 9.73
CA SER A 112 7.53 -1.00 10.96
C SER A 112 8.10 -1.71 12.21
N LEU A 113 8.05 -3.04 12.27
CA LEU A 113 8.56 -3.80 13.41
C LEU A 113 10.07 -3.70 13.53
N VAL A 114 10.81 -3.91 12.44
CA VAL A 114 12.26 -3.80 12.41
C VAL A 114 12.68 -2.37 12.76
N GLY A 115 12.03 -1.37 12.17
CA GLY A 115 12.34 0.03 12.45
C GLY A 115 12.13 0.42 13.91
N CYS A 116 11.06 -0.04 14.56
CA CYS A 116 10.86 0.18 15.98
C CYS A 116 11.94 -0.50 16.84
N TYR A 117 12.32 -1.74 16.50
CA TYR A 117 13.34 -2.48 17.23
C TYR A 117 14.72 -1.81 17.13
N VAL A 118 15.15 -1.47 15.91
CA VAL A 118 16.44 -0.82 15.65
C VAL A 118 16.48 0.56 16.33
N MET A 119 15.40 1.34 16.24
CA MET A 119 15.29 2.62 16.95
C MET A 119 15.48 2.47 18.46
N ALA A 120 14.76 1.53 19.08
CA ALA A 120 14.85 1.29 20.51
C ALA A 120 16.25 0.86 20.94
N GLY A 121 16.93 0.03 20.13
CA GLY A 121 18.31 -0.38 20.36
C GLY A 121 19.29 0.80 20.35
N HIS A 122 19.19 1.68 19.35
CA HIS A 122 20.07 2.86 19.25
C HIS A 122 19.84 3.86 20.37
N LEU A 123 18.58 4.04 20.81
CA LEU A 123 18.26 4.89 21.97
C LEU A 123 18.86 4.32 23.27
N ASP A 124 18.85 3.00 23.45
CA ASP A 124 19.46 2.34 24.61
C ASP A 124 20.99 2.45 24.61
N GLU A 125 21.62 2.24 23.45
CA GLU A 125 23.09 2.29 23.29
C GLU A 125 23.68 3.69 23.52
N HIS A 126 22.98 4.75 23.06
CA HIS A 126 23.51 6.11 23.08
C HIS A 126 23.01 6.95 24.28
N GLY A 127 22.08 6.43 25.08
CA GLY A 127 21.56 7.10 26.28
C GLY A 127 20.95 8.48 25.98
N ASP A 128 21.53 9.53 26.58
CA ASP A 128 21.02 10.91 26.43
C ASP A 128 21.39 11.56 25.08
N ASP A 129 22.32 10.96 24.32
CA ASP A 129 22.71 11.44 22.99
C ASP A 129 21.72 10.98 21.90
N VAL A 130 20.55 11.60 21.92
CA VAL A 130 19.45 11.29 20.99
C VAL A 130 19.81 11.61 19.55
N ASP A 131 20.61 12.65 19.29
CA ASP A 131 20.99 12.99 17.92
C ASP A 131 21.90 11.90 17.32
N ALA A 132 22.85 11.36 18.11
CA ALA A 132 23.66 10.22 17.69
C ALA A 132 22.81 8.96 17.47
N ALA A 133 21.87 8.65 18.38
CA ALA A 133 20.97 7.51 18.25
C ALA A 133 20.14 7.55 16.95
N LEU A 134 19.56 8.72 16.63
CA LEU A 134 18.73 8.90 15.44
C LEU A 134 19.55 8.81 14.14
N GLY A 135 20.79 9.30 14.15
CA GLY A 135 21.72 9.17 13.03
C GLY A 135 22.15 7.73 12.78
N ALA A 136 22.41 6.97 13.85
CA ALA A 136 22.76 5.55 13.76
C ALA A 136 21.58 4.70 13.26
N TYR A 137 20.38 4.95 13.80
CA TYR A 137 19.13 4.37 13.32
C TYR A 137 18.91 4.59 11.81
N GLU A 138 19.07 5.82 11.35
CA GLU A 138 18.89 6.18 9.94
C GLU A 138 19.89 5.44 9.05
N THR A 139 21.15 5.35 9.49
CA THR A 139 22.23 4.68 8.74
C THR A 139 21.95 3.18 8.61
N GLU A 140 21.52 2.52 9.68
CA GLU A 140 21.23 1.09 9.69
C GLU A 140 19.98 0.74 8.87
N MET A 141 18.90 1.51 9.01
CA MET A 141 17.63 1.18 8.36
C MET A 141 17.56 1.57 6.87
N ARG A 142 18.35 2.54 6.42
CA ARG A 142 18.24 3.09 5.06
C ARG A 142 18.42 2.06 3.95
N PRO A 143 19.41 1.14 3.99
CA PRO A 143 19.54 0.10 2.96
C PRO A 143 18.30 -0.79 2.87
N PHE A 144 17.82 -1.29 4.02
CA PHE A 144 16.66 -2.18 4.10
C PHE A 144 15.39 -1.51 3.54
N VAL A 145 15.16 -0.24 3.88
CA VAL A 145 14.02 0.54 3.38
C VAL A 145 14.11 0.78 1.87
N THR A 146 15.30 1.12 1.39
CA THR A 146 15.51 1.45 -0.03
C THR A 146 15.28 0.23 -0.91
N GLU A 147 15.80 -0.93 -0.50
CA GLU A 147 15.55 -2.21 -1.18
C GLU A 147 14.06 -2.56 -1.18
N GLY A 148 13.38 -2.42 -0.03
CA GLY A 148 11.95 -2.69 0.06
C GLY A 148 11.09 -1.80 -0.86
N ALA A 149 11.45 -0.52 -1.01
CA ALA A 149 10.80 0.39 -1.93
C ALA A 149 11.05 0.02 -3.40
N GLU A 150 12.24 -0.45 -3.76
CA GLU A 150 12.56 -0.92 -5.12
C GLU A 150 11.75 -2.16 -5.49
N VAL A 151 11.65 -3.14 -4.58
CA VAL A 151 10.80 -4.33 -4.77
C VAL A 151 9.34 -3.92 -4.97
N GLY A 152 8.83 -2.96 -4.20
CA GLY A 152 7.47 -2.43 -4.37
C GLY A 152 7.23 -1.84 -5.77
N THR A 153 8.19 -1.11 -6.32
CA THR A 153 8.12 -0.55 -7.68
C THR A 153 8.12 -1.66 -8.72
N GLN A 154 9.07 -2.60 -8.65
CA GLN A 154 9.18 -3.72 -9.59
C GLN A 154 7.91 -4.58 -9.61
N ASN A 155 7.36 -4.90 -8.44
CA ASN A 155 6.12 -5.67 -8.35
C ASN A 155 4.93 -4.92 -8.96
N SER A 156 4.85 -3.61 -8.75
CA SER A 156 3.80 -2.78 -9.36
C SER A 156 3.86 -2.84 -10.89
N GLU A 157 5.07 -2.81 -11.47
CA GLU A 157 5.27 -2.94 -12.91
C GLU A 157 4.88 -4.33 -13.42
N VAL A 158 5.36 -5.40 -12.78
CA VAL A 158 5.11 -6.77 -13.24
C VAL A 158 3.64 -7.18 -13.09
N VAL A 159 2.99 -6.77 -12.00
CA VAL A 159 1.61 -7.17 -11.69
C VAL A 159 0.59 -6.37 -12.49
N LEU A 160 0.86 -5.10 -12.83
CA LEU A 160 -0.13 -4.22 -13.45
C LEU A 160 0.21 -3.81 -14.90
N LEU A 161 1.45 -4.01 -15.38
CA LEU A 161 1.85 -3.61 -16.75
C LEU A 161 2.08 -4.79 -17.72
N ARG A 162 2.05 -6.06 -17.29
CA ARG A 162 2.36 -7.21 -18.16
C ARG A 162 1.41 -7.45 -19.36
N HIS A 163 0.32 -6.69 -19.47
CA HIS A 163 -0.63 -6.75 -20.59
C HIS A 163 -1.02 -5.35 -21.07
N ALA A 164 -0.03 -4.45 -21.22
CA ALA A 164 -0.22 -3.11 -21.78
C ALA A 164 -0.29 -3.09 -23.33
N GLU A 165 -0.42 -4.25 -23.97
CA GLU A 165 -0.60 -4.42 -25.41
C GLU A 165 -1.93 -5.12 -25.71
#